data_AF-A0A0B1SQD2-F1
#
_entry.id   AF-A0A0B1SQD2-F1
#
_cell.length_a   1.000
_cell.length_b   1.000
_cell.length_c   1.000
_cell.angle_alpha   90.00
_cell.angle_beta   90.00
_cell.angle_gamma   90.00
#
_symmetry.space_group_name_H-M   'P 1'
#
loop_
_entity.id
_entity.type
_entity.pdbx_description
1 polymer ?
#
loop_
_entity_poly.entity_id
_entity_poly.type
_entity_poly.pdbx_seq_one_letter_code
_entity_poly.pdbx_strand_id
1 'polypeptide(L)' 'LQESRLRARGTEKEEDIEKRLKHAREDLKAIEANPDLFDLVIINDDLETAYKQFIAAIEDDLMSISSN' A
#
# COMPACT_ATOMS: atom_id res chain seq x y z
N LEU A 1 1.92 -5.71 13.77
CA LEU A 1 0.87 -6.20 12.84
C LEU A 1 1.40 -6.41 11.40
N GLN A 2 2.23 -5.53 10.82
CA GLN A 2 2.81 -5.74 9.47
C GLN A 2 3.91 -6.81 9.44
N GLU A 3 4.87 -6.77 10.37
CA GLU A 3 5.98 -7.72 10.42
C GLU A 3 5.52 -9.18 10.59
N SER A 4 4.56 -9.42 11.48
CA SER A 4 4.00 -10.76 11.69
C SER A 4 3.35 -11.32 10.42
N ARG A 5 2.72 -10.47 9.58
CA ARG A 5 2.14 -10.87 8.29
C ARG A 5 3.22 -11.18 7.25
N LEU A 6 4.31 -10.41 7.20
CA LEU A 6 5.47 -10.66 6.33
C LEU A 6 6.14 -12.00 6.67
N ARG A 7 6.43 -12.22 7.95
CA ARG A 7 7.01 -13.47 8.46
C ARG A 7 6.10 -14.68 8.21
N ALA A 8 4.79 -14.52 8.42
CA ALA A 8 3.81 -15.58 8.20
C ALA A 8 3.68 -16.02 6.73
N ARG A 9 4.04 -15.17 5.75
CA ARG A 9 4.05 -15.56 4.33
C ARG A 9 5.18 -16.54 4.01
N GLY A 10 6.27 -16.55 4.78
CA GLY A 10 7.37 -17.51 4.64
C GLY A 10 8.14 -17.45 3.31
N THR A 11 7.93 -16.39 2.51
CA THR A 11 8.50 -16.25 1.16
C THR A 11 9.81 -15.46 1.12
N GLU A 12 10.25 -14.88 2.23
CA GLU A 12 11.36 -13.92 2.28
C GLU A 12 12.37 -14.27 3.38
N LYS A 13 13.63 -13.89 3.18
CA LYS A 13 14.68 -14.04 4.20
C LYS A 13 14.56 -12.93 5.25
N GLU A 14 15.11 -13.19 6.43
CA GLU A 14 15.10 -12.25 7.55
C GLU A 14 15.63 -10.86 7.19
N GLU A 15 16.73 -10.81 6.45
CA GLU A 15 17.37 -9.57 6.00
C GLU A 15 16.47 -8.74 5.04
N ASP A 16 15.66 -9.42 4.24
CA ASP A 16 14.73 -8.76 3.31
C ASP A 16 13.52 -8.19 4.07
N ILE A 17 13.08 -8.88 5.13
CA ILE A 17 12.02 -8.40 6.01
C ILE A 17 12.46 -7.13 6.74
N GLU A 18 13.68 -7.10 7.29
CA GLU A 18 14.22 -5.91 7.95
C GLU A 18 14.33 -4.71 6.99
N LYS A 19 14.80 -4.92 5.76
CA LYS A 19 14.87 -3.87 4.73
C LYS A 19 13.48 -3.33 4.40
N ARG A 20 12.48 -4.19 4.22
CA ARG A 20 11.08 -3.76 3.97
C ARG A 20 10.51 -2.95 5.13
N LEU A 21 10.74 -3.38 6.37
CA LEU A 21 10.26 -2.66 7.55
C LEU A 21 10.93 -1.30 7.69
N LYS A 22 12.22 -1.20 7.34
CA LYS A 22 12.93 0.08 7.31
C LYS A 22 12.28 1.04 6.30
N HIS A 23 12.09 0.60 5.06
CA HIS A 23 11.45 1.43 4.03
C HIS A 23 10.03 1.83 4.42
N ALA A 24 9.22 0.91 4.94
CA ALA A 24 7.86 1.21 5.39
C ALA A 24 7.83 2.32 6.47
N ARG A 25 8.82 2.38 7.36
CA ARG A 25 8.95 3.46 8.35
C ARG A 25 9.37 4.79 7.73
N GLU A 26 10.24 4.76 6.72
CA GLU A 26 10.67 5.95 5.99
C GLU A 26 9.52 6.53 5.17
N ASP A 27 8.75 5.68 4.50
CA ASP A 27 7.56 6.06 3.74
C ASP A 27 6.50 6.71 4.65
N LEU A 28 6.22 6.12 5.82
CA LEU A 28 5.30 6.72 6.80
C LEU A 28 5.76 8.11 7.27
N LYS A 29 7.06 8.29 7.52
CA LYS A 29 7.60 9.61 7.88
C LYS A 29 7.50 10.61 6.73
N ALA A 30 7.67 10.16 5.49
CA ALA A 30 7.53 11.01 4.32
C ALA A 30 6.07 11.50 4.16
N ILE A 31 5.09 10.62 4.44
CA ILE A 31 3.66 10.98 4.47
C ILE A 31 3.36 11.96 5.60
N GLU A 32 3.90 11.73 6.80
CA GLU A 32 3.73 12.68 7.93
C GLU A 32 4.34 14.06 7.62
N ALA A 33 5.48 14.10 6.93
CA ALA A 33 6.16 15.35 6.57
C ALA A 33 5.51 16.06 5.39
N ASN A 34 4.86 15.32 4.48
CA ASN A 34 4.15 15.86 3.33
C ASN A 34 2.79 15.15 3.17
N PRO A 35 1.73 15.65 3.85
CA PRO A 35 0.40 15.05 3.79
C PRO A 35 -0.20 15.01 2.38
N ASP A 36 0.22 15.92 1.51
CA ASP A 36 -0.24 16.03 0.11
C ASP A 36 0.64 15.21 -0.86
N LEU A 37 1.52 14.36 -0.36
CA LEU A 37 2.42 13.53 -1.19
C LEU A 37 1.67 12.47 -2.01
N PHE A 38 0.51 12.03 -1.52
CA PHE A 38 -0.33 11.03 -2.19
C PHE A 38 -1.77 11.53 -2.28
N ASP A 39 -2.40 11.33 -3.43
CA ASP A 39 -3.80 11.71 -3.67
C ASP A 39 -4.78 10.86 -2.86
N LEU A 40 -4.37 9.62 -2.50
CA LEU A 40 -5.19 8.68 -1.76
C LEU A 40 -4.37 7.75 -0.84
N VAL A 41 -4.89 7.49 0.35
CA VAL A 41 -4.34 6.51 1.31
C VAL A 41 -5.36 5.39 1.53
N ILE A 42 -4.96 4.14 1.28
CA ILE A 42 -5.78 2.94 1.46
C ILE A 42 -5.20 2.09 2.58
N ILE A 43 -5.98 1.83 3.63
CA ILE A 43 -5.59 0.96 4.75
C ILE A 43 -6.08 -0.46 4.46
N ASN A 44 -5.16 -1.41 4.29
CA ASN A 44 -5.47 -2.82 4.02
C ASN A 44 -5.59 -3.65 5.30
N ASP A 45 -6.61 -3.34 6.09
CA ASP A 45 -7.07 -4.13 7.24
C ASP A 45 -8.07 -5.22 6.83
N ASP A 46 -9.01 -4.89 5.95
CA ASP A 46 -9.94 -5.80 5.29
C ASP A 46 -9.72 -5.81 3.76
N LEU A 47 -9.60 -7.02 3.19
CA LEU A 47 -9.25 -7.20 1.78
C LEU A 47 -10.36 -6.68 0.87
N GLU A 48 -11.62 -6.93 1.20
CA GLU A 48 -12.76 -6.55 0.35
C GLU A 48 -12.91 -5.03 0.30
N THR A 49 -12.80 -4.39 1.46
CA THR A 49 -12.88 -2.94 1.61
C THR A 49 -11.73 -2.24 0.90
N ALA A 50 -10.49 -2.67 1.13
CA ALA A 50 -9.32 -2.10 0.47
C ALA A 50 -9.36 -2.28 -1.05
N TYR A 51 -9.84 -3.43 -1.54
CA TYR A 51 -9.99 -3.67 -2.97
C TYR A 51 -11.02 -2.75 -3.61
N LYS A 52 -12.19 -2.56 -2.98
CA LYS A 52 -13.22 -1.62 -3.47
C LYS A 52 -12.71 -0.18 -3.51
N GLN A 53 -11.99 0.25 -2.46
CA GLN A 53 -11.38 1.59 -2.43
C GLN A 53 -10.36 1.76 -3.57
N PHE A 54 -9.54 0.75 -3.82
CA PHE A 54 -8.58 0.79 -4.92
C PHE A 54 -9.25 0.90 -6.29
N ILE A 55 -10.28 0.08 -6.56
CA ILE A 55 -11.00 0.14 -7.84
C ILE A 55 -11.65 1.50 -8.04
N ALA A 56 -12.31 2.05 -7.02
CA ALA A 56 -12.90 3.38 -7.09
C ALA A 56 -11.86 4.48 -7.35
N ALA A 57 -10.65 4.34 -6.81
CA ALA A 57 -9.57 5.31 -6.99
C ALA A 57 -9.06 5.41 -8.43
N ILE A 58 -9.17 4.33 -9.20
CA ILE A 58 -8.67 4.24 -10.58
C ILE A 58 -9.80 4.15 -11.61
N GLU A 59 -11.06 4.30 -11.18
CA GLU A 59 -12.23 4.10 -12.04
C GLU A 59 -12.24 5.11 -13.20
N ASP A 60 -11.93 6.37 -12.90
CA ASP A 60 -11.82 7.44 -13.91
C ASP A 60 -10.73 7.10 -14.96
N ASP A 61 -9.58 6.60 -14.51
CA ASP A 61 -8.49 6.17 -15.39
C ASP A 61 -8.91 4.97 -16.26
N LEU A 62 -9.61 3.99 -15.70
CA LEU A 62 -10.10 2.81 -16.43
C LEU A 62 -11.13 3.17 -17.52
N MET A 63 -12.04 4.10 -17.22
CA MET A 63 -13.06 4.57 -18.17
C MET A 63 -12.45 5.38 -19.31
N SER A 64 -11.37 6.12 -19.04
CA SER A 64 -10.64 6.89 -20.04
C SER A 64 -9.95 6.02 -21.09
N ILE A 65 -9.51 4.81 -20.71
CA ILE A 65 -8.82 3.85 -21.61
C ILE A 65 -9.82 3.11 -22.51
N SER A 66 -11.03 2.85 -22.01
CA SER A 66 -12.06 2.08 -22.72
C SER A 66 -12.79 2.87 -23.82
N SER A 67 -12.56 4.19 -23.88
CA SER A 67 -13.22 5.11 -24.81
C SER A 67 -12.36 5.50 -26.02
N ASN A 68 -11.24 4.82 -26.28
CA ASN A 68 -10.35 5.00 -27.45
C ASN A 68 -10.31 3.76 -28.35
#